data_AF-M2MBM1-F1
#
_entry.id   AF-M2MBM1-F1
#
_cell.length_a   1.000
_cell.length_b   1.000
_cell.length_c   1.000
_cell.angle_alpha   90.00
_cell.angle_beta   90.00
_cell.angle_gamma   90.00
#
_symmetry.space_group_name_H-M   'P 1'
#
loop_
_entity.id
_entity.type
_entity.pdbx_description
1 polymer ?
#
loop_
_entity_poly.entity_id
_entity_poly.type
_entity_poly.pdbx_seq_one_letter_code
_entity_poly.pdbx_strand_id
1 'polypeptide(L)'
;MAALACLESALAGLRLSRQHLALLPLTSRRNASHQAQGRANGAKDGAGKRLGAKKTGGEYVVPGNILFRQRGTHWFPGENCFMGRDHTIHAGAPGYVRYYRDPTRHPKRKYIGIALEKHYDLPTPYNAARRRLLGMLAYQSPQTAPEQITNISDLTSTEDPTTIRQQPNSAREAITLKPTKSNPLGQKLSLKPGYQYRLSNWEIGRLPERQEAAARAKGMTTQERLPSGRSAKRPRY
;
A
#
# COMPACT_ATOMS: atom_id res chain seq x y z
N MET A 1 0.99 -119.54 9.18
CA MET A 1 0.42 -118.44 8.37
C MET A 1 0.23 -117.16 9.21
N ALA A 2 1.27 -116.66 9.88
CA ALA A 2 1.20 -115.40 10.64
C ALA A 2 2.48 -114.54 10.52
N ALA A 3 3.56 -115.08 9.96
CA ALA A 3 4.84 -114.38 9.82
C ALA A 3 4.95 -113.50 8.55
N LEU A 4 4.13 -113.74 7.52
CA LEU A 4 4.14 -112.94 6.28
C LEU A 4 3.29 -111.67 6.39
N ALA A 5 2.23 -111.66 7.21
CA ALA A 5 1.37 -110.49 7.38
C ALA A 5 2.04 -109.33 8.15
N CYS A 6 2.97 -109.63 9.06
CA CYS A 6 3.70 -108.59 9.81
C CYS A 6 4.77 -107.89 8.96
N LEU A 7 5.37 -108.58 7.98
CA LEU A 7 6.39 -108.02 7.09
C LEU A 7 5.79 -107.04 6.06
N GLU A 8 4.58 -107.32 5.58
CA GLU A 8 3.80 -106.42 4.70
C GLU A 8 3.44 -105.09 5.41
N SER A 9 3.11 -105.16 6.70
CA SER A 9 2.74 -103.98 7.50
C SER A 9 3.92 -103.06 7.84
N ALA A 10 5.13 -103.61 7.95
CA ALA A 10 6.35 -102.86 8.27
C ALA A 10 6.93 -102.11 7.05
N LEU A 11 6.71 -102.63 5.83
CA LEU A 11 7.18 -102.01 4.58
C LEU A 11 6.21 -100.95 4.01
N ALA A 12 4.99 -100.84 4.54
CA ALA A 12 4.01 -99.82 4.14
C ALA A 12 4.39 -98.39 4.62
N GLY A 13 5.22 -98.26 5.65
CA GLY A 13 5.68 -96.97 6.21
C GLY A 13 6.87 -96.32 5.51
N LEU A 14 7.47 -96.98 4.52
CA LEU A 14 8.71 -96.55 3.83
C LEU A 14 8.48 -96.11 2.38
N ARG A 15 7.24 -95.79 2.00
CA ARG A 15 6.98 -95.11 0.72
C ARG A 15 7.27 -93.63 0.88
N LEU A 16 8.50 -93.25 0.54
CA LEU A 16 8.89 -91.86 0.31
C LEU A 16 8.19 -91.36 -0.98
N SER A 17 6.88 -91.14 -0.94
CA SER A 17 6.21 -90.41 -2.02
C SER A 17 6.69 -88.96 -1.93
N ARG A 18 7.53 -88.57 -2.88
CA ARG A 18 7.93 -87.19 -3.12
C ARG A 18 6.67 -86.35 -3.33
N GLN A 19 6.14 -85.74 -2.27
CA GLN A 19 5.08 -84.77 -2.40
C GLN A 19 5.68 -83.59 -3.17
N HIS A 20 5.30 -83.45 -4.43
CA HIS A 20 5.60 -82.28 -5.22
C HIS A 20 4.83 -81.13 -4.57
N LEU A 21 5.49 -80.37 -3.69
CA LEU A 21 4.98 -79.10 -3.22
C LEU A 21 4.84 -78.20 -4.45
N ALA A 22 3.62 -78.10 -4.97
CA ALA A 22 3.28 -77.13 -5.99
C ALA A 22 3.49 -75.75 -5.37
N LEU A 23 4.52 -75.05 -5.82
CA LEU A 23 4.75 -73.63 -5.51
C LEU A 23 3.58 -72.84 -6.11
N LEU A 24 2.52 -72.64 -5.33
CA LEU A 24 1.51 -71.64 -5.65
C LEU A 24 2.24 -70.28 -5.65
N PRO A 25 2.17 -69.48 -6.73
CA PRO A 25 2.78 -68.16 -6.72
C PRO A 25 2.05 -67.32 -5.69
N LEU A 26 2.71 -67.06 -4.57
CA LEU A 26 2.23 -66.14 -3.55
C LEU A 26 2.24 -64.73 -4.16
N THR A 27 1.16 -64.37 -4.86
CA THR A 27 1.00 -63.02 -5.40
C THR A 27 0.75 -62.09 -4.22
N SER A 28 1.84 -61.55 -3.65
CA SER A 28 1.77 -60.51 -2.65
C SER A 28 1.16 -59.25 -3.29
N ARG A 29 -0.16 -59.12 -3.23
CA ARG A 29 -0.86 -57.88 -3.54
C ARG A 29 -0.57 -56.89 -2.41
N ARG A 30 0.40 -56.01 -2.64
CA ARG A 30 0.58 -54.82 -1.82
C ARG A 30 -0.41 -53.76 -2.29
N ASN A 31 -1.43 -53.49 -1.49
CA ASN A 31 -2.29 -52.33 -1.72
C ASN A 31 -1.46 -51.07 -1.41
N ALA A 32 -1.20 -50.26 -2.43
CA ALA A 32 -0.57 -48.96 -2.23
C ALA A 32 -1.60 -47.99 -1.64
N SER A 33 -1.47 -47.64 -0.36
CA SER A 33 -2.23 -46.53 0.21
C SER A 33 -1.58 -45.23 -0.25
N HIS A 34 -2.18 -44.54 -1.22
CA HIS A 34 -1.84 -43.15 -1.49
C HIS A 34 -2.25 -42.34 -0.27
N GLN A 35 -1.29 -41.70 0.41
CA GLN A 35 -1.59 -40.69 1.44
C GLN A 35 -2.54 -39.67 0.79
N ALA A 36 -3.80 -39.68 1.22
CA ALA A 36 -4.84 -38.83 0.66
C ALA A 36 -4.47 -37.36 0.85
N GLN A 37 -3.75 -36.77 -0.10
CA GLN A 37 -3.58 -35.34 -0.40
C GLN A 37 -3.39 -34.37 0.79
N GLY A 38 -3.01 -34.83 1.98
CA GLY A 38 -3.14 -34.05 3.22
C GLY A 38 -2.04 -33.00 3.42
N ARG A 39 -0.87 -33.22 2.81
CA ARG A 39 0.28 -32.29 2.93
C ARG A 39 0.48 -31.40 1.71
N ALA A 40 0.07 -31.87 0.51
CA ALA A 40 0.21 -31.11 -0.73
C ALA A 40 -0.87 -30.02 -0.87
N ASN A 41 -2.09 -30.27 -0.34
CA ASN A 41 -3.21 -29.33 -0.37
C ASN A 41 -3.52 -28.67 0.98
N GLY A 42 -2.62 -28.82 1.97
CA GLY A 42 -2.81 -28.20 3.29
C GLY A 42 -2.77 -26.67 3.21
N ALA A 43 -3.49 -25.99 4.11
CA ALA A 43 -3.41 -24.54 4.24
C ALA A 43 -1.96 -24.15 4.55
N LYS A 44 -1.33 -23.38 3.66
CA LYS A 44 -0.01 -22.81 3.90
C LYS A 44 -0.13 -21.77 5.01
N ASP A 45 0.50 -22.02 6.14
CA ASP A 45 0.58 -21.01 7.18
C ASP A 45 1.46 -19.86 6.69
N GLY A 46 0.92 -18.65 6.77
CA GLY A 46 1.59 -17.44 6.33
C GLY A 46 2.30 -16.78 7.51
N ALA A 47 3.46 -16.15 7.26
CA ALA A 47 4.16 -15.42 8.32
C ALA A 47 3.22 -14.44 9.05
N GLY A 48 3.32 -14.44 10.38
CA GLY A 48 2.50 -13.61 11.26
C GLY A 48 2.63 -12.12 10.93
N LYS A 49 1.51 -11.39 10.94
CA LYS A 49 1.44 -9.99 10.48
C LYS A 49 1.84 -8.95 11.54
N ARG A 50 2.32 -9.38 12.71
CA ARG A 50 2.78 -8.52 13.82
C ARG A 50 1.74 -7.45 14.22
N LEU A 51 0.47 -7.83 14.27
CA LEU A 51 -0.63 -6.99 14.72
C LEU A 51 -0.56 -6.72 16.24
N GLY A 52 -1.43 -5.86 16.76
CA GLY A 52 -1.54 -5.54 18.18
C GLY A 52 -1.00 -4.17 18.56
N ALA A 53 -0.93 -3.93 19.87
CA ALA A 53 -0.44 -2.70 20.46
C ALA A 53 1.04 -2.49 20.14
N LYS A 54 1.39 -1.24 19.85
CA LYS A 54 2.77 -0.76 19.66
C LYS A 54 3.17 0.24 20.74
N LYS A 55 2.18 0.88 21.37
CA LYS A 55 2.36 1.76 22.51
C LYS A 55 1.42 1.36 23.64
N THR A 56 1.95 1.27 24.86
CA THR A 56 1.17 0.90 26.05
C THR A 56 0.52 2.13 26.68
N GLY A 57 -0.41 1.93 27.61
CA GLY A 57 -1.05 3.05 28.33
C GLY A 57 -0.03 3.80 29.18
N GLY A 58 -0.07 5.13 29.12
CA GLY A 58 0.85 6.02 29.84
C GLY A 58 2.20 6.27 29.14
N GLU A 59 2.44 5.68 27.97
CA GLU A 59 3.66 5.91 27.21
C GLU A 59 3.61 7.25 26.45
N TYR A 60 4.75 7.96 26.42
CA TYR A 60 4.88 9.20 25.67
C TYR A 60 5.00 8.94 24.16
N VAL A 61 4.29 9.72 23.36
CA VAL A 61 4.25 9.60 21.90
C VAL A 61 4.34 10.97 21.23
N VAL A 62 4.87 10.96 20.01
CA VAL A 62 4.99 12.11 19.10
C VAL A 62 4.03 11.89 17.92
N PRO A 63 3.54 12.95 17.25
CA PRO A 63 2.68 12.80 16.08
C PRO A 63 3.27 11.84 15.02
N GLY A 64 2.42 11.01 14.43
CA GLY A 64 2.78 10.00 13.44
C GLY A 64 3.10 8.61 14.01
N ASN A 65 3.42 8.51 15.31
CA ASN A 65 3.70 7.22 15.95
C ASN A 65 2.50 6.27 15.82
N ILE A 66 2.80 4.99 15.53
CA ILE A 66 1.79 3.93 15.51
C ILE A 66 1.46 3.54 16.94
N LEU A 67 0.17 3.55 17.28
CA LEU A 67 -0.32 3.13 18.60
C LEU A 67 -0.78 1.68 18.59
N PHE A 68 -1.56 1.29 17.57
CA PHE A 68 -2.15 -0.04 17.47
C PHE A 68 -2.34 -0.46 16.01
N ARG A 69 -1.88 -1.65 15.63
CA ARG A 69 -2.11 -2.24 14.30
C ARG A 69 -3.16 -3.32 14.40
N GLN A 70 -4.19 -3.27 13.56
CA GLN A 70 -5.34 -4.17 13.67
C GLN A 70 -5.90 -4.58 12.30
N ARG A 71 -6.79 -5.57 12.31
CA ARG A 71 -7.67 -5.89 11.18
C ARG A 71 -9.09 -5.55 11.63
N GLY A 72 -9.75 -4.68 10.87
CA GLY A 72 -10.97 -4.03 11.35
C GLY A 72 -10.70 -3.12 12.57
N THR A 73 -11.78 -2.64 13.20
CA THR A 73 -11.75 -1.65 14.27
C THR A 73 -12.08 -2.28 15.63
N HIS A 74 -11.10 -2.97 16.24
CA HIS A 74 -11.22 -3.43 17.63
C HIS A 74 -11.13 -2.25 18.61
N TRP A 75 -10.24 -1.32 18.28
CA TRP A 75 -10.11 -0.01 18.91
C TRP A 75 -10.46 1.07 17.90
N PHE A 76 -11.12 2.12 18.38
CA PHE A 76 -11.47 3.30 17.60
C PHE A 76 -10.53 4.46 17.95
N PRO A 77 -10.28 5.38 17.01
CA PRO A 77 -9.52 6.60 17.29
C PRO A 77 -10.32 7.48 18.27
N GLY A 78 -9.70 7.79 19.40
CA GLY A 78 -10.19 8.69 20.42
C GLY A 78 -9.66 10.12 20.22
N GLU A 79 -9.49 10.83 21.33
CA GLU A 79 -8.95 12.19 21.33
C GLU A 79 -7.50 12.25 20.83
N ASN A 80 -7.19 13.24 19.98
CA ASN A 80 -5.85 13.48 19.42
C ASN A 80 -5.23 12.28 18.69
N CYS A 81 -6.05 11.36 18.19
CA CYS A 81 -5.65 10.22 17.37
C CYS A 81 -6.36 10.25 16.02
N PHE A 82 -5.75 9.61 15.02
CA PHE A 82 -6.38 9.38 13.72
C PHE A 82 -6.17 7.94 13.27
N MET A 83 -6.97 7.51 12.30
CA MET A 83 -6.98 6.14 11.80
C MET A 83 -6.55 6.10 10.33
N GLY A 84 -5.60 5.21 10.02
CA GLY A 84 -5.13 4.98 8.65
C GLY A 84 -6.07 4.08 7.84
N ARG A 85 -5.72 3.87 6.56
CA ARG A 85 -6.48 3.03 5.62
C ARG A 85 -6.65 1.58 6.09
N ASP A 86 -5.63 1.03 6.76
CA ASP A 86 -5.63 -0.34 7.28
C ASP A 86 -6.16 -0.42 8.73
N HIS A 87 -6.89 0.61 9.18
CA HIS A 87 -7.39 0.78 10.54
C HIS A 87 -6.30 0.85 11.62
N THR A 88 -5.04 1.07 11.23
CA THR A 88 -3.96 1.39 12.17
C THR A 88 -4.23 2.73 12.84
N ILE A 89 -4.11 2.79 14.16
CA ILE A 89 -4.30 4.03 14.93
C ILE A 89 -2.95 4.71 15.09
N HIS A 90 -2.91 6.00 14.77
CA HIS A 90 -1.73 6.85 14.85
C HIS A 90 -1.95 8.01 15.82
N ALA A 91 -0.84 8.49 16.39
CA ALA A 91 -0.79 9.69 17.21
C ALA A 91 -0.97 10.96 16.37
N GLY A 92 -1.94 11.81 16.71
CA GLY A 92 -2.17 13.11 16.07
C GLY A 92 -1.51 14.29 16.76
N ALA A 93 -1.24 14.19 18.07
CA ALA A 93 -0.56 15.21 18.87
C ALA A 93 0.50 14.55 19.77
N PRO A 94 1.50 15.31 20.25
CA PRO A 94 2.39 14.80 21.30
C PRO A 94 1.63 14.67 22.62
N GLY A 95 1.96 13.64 23.41
CA GLY A 95 1.33 13.39 24.70
C GLY A 95 1.46 11.94 25.17
N TYR A 96 0.53 11.49 26.01
CA TYR A 96 0.52 10.18 26.64
C TYR A 96 -0.68 9.33 26.20
N VAL A 97 -0.43 8.07 25.85
CA VAL A 97 -1.47 7.16 25.35
C VAL A 97 -2.44 6.75 26.46
N ARG A 98 -3.74 6.82 26.20
CA ARG A 98 -4.79 6.33 27.10
C ARG A 98 -5.76 5.42 26.37
N TYR A 99 -6.06 4.28 26.97
CA TYR A 99 -7.08 3.34 26.51
C TYR A 99 -8.32 3.54 27.38
N TYR A 100 -9.47 3.83 26.77
CA TYR A 100 -10.69 4.16 27.51
C TYR A 100 -11.96 3.72 26.78
N ARG A 101 -13.08 3.82 27.48
CA ARG A 101 -14.44 3.66 26.94
C ARG A 101 -15.19 4.95 27.17
N ASP A 102 -15.99 5.35 26.20
CA ASP A 102 -16.78 6.57 26.26
C ASP A 102 -18.26 6.21 26.03
N PRO A 103 -19.04 6.02 27.11
CA PRO A 103 -20.44 5.64 27.00
C PRO A 103 -21.29 6.76 26.42
N THR A 104 -20.92 8.02 26.67
CA THR A 104 -21.61 9.21 26.16
C THR A 104 -21.51 9.29 24.64
N ARG A 105 -20.33 8.94 24.08
CA ARG A 105 -20.13 8.92 22.63
C ARG A 105 -20.65 7.64 21.98
N HIS A 106 -20.29 6.47 22.52
CA HIS A 106 -20.79 5.19 22.02
C HIS A 106 -20.65 4.06 23.07
N PRO A 107 -21.75 3.42 23.50
CA PRO A 107 -21.77 2.53 24.67
C PRO A 107 -20.88 1.28 24.54
N LYS A 108 -20.77 0.71 23.34
CA LYS A 108 -20.06 -0.56 23.10
C LYS A 108 -18.61 -0.41 22.59
N ARG A 109 -18.17 0.80 22.25
CA ARG A 109 -16.86 1.01 21.57
C ARG A 109 -15.75 1.28 22.57
N LYS A 110 -14.54 0.88 22.16
CA LYS A 110 -13.31 1.08 22.91
C LYS A 110 -12.43 2.05 22.12
N TYR A 111 -11.79 2.99 22.81
CA TYR A 111 -11.04 4.08 22.20
C TYR A 111 -9.59 4.10 22.65
N ILE A 112 -8.72 4.56 21.76
CA ILE A 112 -7.34 4.92 22.08
C ILE A 112 -7.21 6.41 21.80
N GLY A 113 -6.84 7.18 22.81
CA GLY A 113 -6.59 8.62 22.69
C GLY A 113 -5.24 8.99 23.25
N ILE A 114 -4.87 10.26 23.06
CA ILE A 114 -3.66 10.86 23.62
C ILE A 114 -4.06 12.02 24.52
N ALA A 115 -3.72 11.89 25.80
CA ALA A 115 -3.81 12.96 26.79
C ALA A 115 -2.57 13.87 26.64
N LEU A 116 -2.76 15.18 26.67
CA LEU A 116 -1.66 16.14 26.47
C LEU A 116 -0.62 16.07 27.59
N GLU A 117 -1.06 15.81 28.82
CA GLU A 117 -0.20 15.67 29.99
C GLU A 117 -0.50 14.35 30.71
N LYS A 118 0.45 13.89 31.53
CA LYS A 118 0.42 12.55 32.11
C LYS A 118 -0.73 12.36 33.10
N HIS A 119 -1.11 13.38 33.86
CA HIS A 119 -2.14 13.26 34.90
C HIS A 119 -3.57 13.38 34.38
N TYR A 120 -3.76 13.71 33.10
CA TYR A 120 -5.10 13.75 32.50
C TYR A 120 -5.54 12.37 32.06
N ASP A 121 -6.75 12.02 32.50
CA ASP A 121 -7.44 10.82 32.07
C ASP A 121 -8.49 11.15 31.00
N LEU A 122 -8.71 10.16 30.14
CA LEU A 122 -9.70 10.19 29.06
C LEU A 122 -10.80 9.18 29.42
N PRO A 123 -12.08 9.43 29.13
CA PRO A 123 -12.63 10.50 28.29
C PRO A 123 -12.76 11.85 29.00
N THR A 124 -12.66 12.94 28.25
CA THR A 124 -13.02 14.27 28.78
C THR A 124 -14.53 14.35 29.07
N PRO A 125 -14.95 15.01 30.17
CA PRO A 125 -16.38 15.18 30.44
C PRO A 125 -16.99 16.14 29.41
N TYR A 126 -18.25 15.89 29.04
CA TYR A 126 -18.93 16.52 27.90
C TYR A 126 -18.90 18.07 27.90
N ASN A 127 -19.02 18.70 29.07
CA ASN A 127 -19.09 20.16 29.21
C ASN A 127 -17.73 20.81 29.52
N ALA A 128 -16.63 20.06 29.61
CA ALA A 128 -15.33 20.67 29.86
C ALA A 128 -14.77 21.35 28.61
N ALA A 129 -14.04 22.44 28.82
CA ALA A 129 -13.32 23.11 27.75
C ALA A 129 -12.30 22.16 27.11
N ARG A 130 -12.31 22.09 25.77
CA ARG A 130 -11.39 21.24 25.03
C ARG A 130 -9.95 21.76 25.14
N ARG A 131 -9.07 20.93 25.68
CA ARG A 131 -7.64 21.21 25.79
C ARG A 131 -6.97 21.07 24.42
N ARG A 132 -6.16 22.07 24.03
CA ARG A 132 -5.45 22.12 22.75
C ARG A 132 -4.04 22.65 22.98
N LEU A 133 -3.08 22.16 22.19
CA LEU A 133 -1.73 22.71 22.15
C LEU A 133 -1.65 23.80 21.09
N LEU A 134 -0.93 24.88 21.38
CA LEU A 134 -0.64 25.91 20.38
C LEU A 134 0.30 25.36 19.29
N GLY A 135 1.29 24.54 19.68
CA GLY A 135 2.21 23.88 18.75
C GLY A 135 3.15 24.83 18.01
N MET A 136 3.37 26.04 18.53
CA MET A 136 4.21 27.08 17.94
C MET A 136 5.24 27.57 18.94
N LEU A 137 6.39 28.04 18.44
CA LEU A 137 7.45 28.67 19.22
C LEU A 137 7.53 30.15 18.83
N ALA A 138 7.51 31.05 19.81
CA ALA A 138 7.74 32.46 19.55
C ALA A 138 9.18 32.65 19.06
N TYR A 139 9.32 33.14 17.83
CA TYR A 139 10.62 33.48 17.25
C TYR A 139 10.66 34.98 17.00
N GLN A 140 11.64 35.65 17.62
CA GLN A 140 11.91 37.05 17.33
C GLN A 140 12.48 37.13 15.91
N SER A 141 11.67 37.64 14.98
CA SER A 141 12.14 37.90 13.62
C SER A 141 13.27 38.94 13.69
N PRO A 142 14.41 38.71 13.02
CA PRO A 142 15.40 39.76 12.86
C PRO A 142 14.71 40.96 12.20
N GLN A 143 15.00 42.17 12.69
CA GLN A 143 14.54 43.41 12.08
C GLN A 143 15.29 43.59 10.75
N THR A 144 14.92 42.83 9.72
CA THR A 144 15.33 43.14 8.37
C THR A 144 14.63 44.45 8.03
N ALA A 145 15.41 45.52 7.88
CA ALA A 145 14.88 46.78 7.36
C ALA A 145 14.04 46.43 6.12
N PRO A 146 12.79 46.91 6.01
CA PRO A 146 11.96 46.60 4.86
C PRO A 146 12.80 46.93 3.62
N GLU A 147 13.12 45.92 2.81
CA GLU A 147 13.72 46.18 1.51
C GLU A 147 12.81 47.18 0.83
N GLN A 148 13.32 48.39 0.59
CA GLN A 148 12.59 49.38 -0.15
C GLN A 148 12.30 48.75 -1.50
N ILE A 149 11.03 48.49 -1.77
CA ILE A 149 10.58 47.99 -3.07
C ILE A 149 10.83 49.14 -4.06
N THR A 150 12.05 49.25 -4.57
CA THR A 150 12.46 50.33 -5.49
C THR A 150 12.01 50.09 -6.92
N ASN A 151 11.30 48.99 -7.19
CA ASN A 151 10.74 48.69 -8.50
C ASN A 151 9.25 48.35 -8.39
N ILE A 152 8.44 49.36 -8.10
CA ILE A 152 7.06 49.43 -8.61
C ILE A 152 7.13 50.18 -9.94
N SER A 153 7.72 49.56 -10.96
CA SER A 153 7.52 49.98 -12.34
C SER A 153 6.40 49.12 -12.92
N ASP A 154 5.15 49.53 -12.68
CA ASP A 154 3.97 49.28 -13.53
C ASP A 154 2.63 49.80 -12.94
N LEU A 155 2.66 50.82 -12.08
CA LEU A 155 1.43 51.48 -11.58
C LEU A 155 1.59 53.00 -11.57
N THR A 156 1.87 53.57 -12.74
CA THR A 156 1.42 54.93 -13.06
C THR A 156 0.46 54.84 -14.23
N SER A 157 -0.83 54.73 -13.92
CA SER A 157 -1.88 55.19 -14.82
C SER A 157 -2.93 55.86 -13.94
N THR A 158 -2.93 57.18 -14.04
CA THR A 158 -3.93 58.13 -13.55
C THR A 158 -5.32 57.74 -14.07
N GLU A 159 -6.07 56.85 -13.39
CA GLU A 159 -7.42 56.49 -13.83
C GLU A 159 -8.30 56.06 -12.63
N ASP A 160 -9.56 56.50 -12.64
CA ASP A 160 -10.55 56.47 -11.57
C ASP A 160 -10.84 55.09 -10.92
N PRO A 161 -11.20 55.05 -9.61
CA PRO A 161 -11.30 53.82 -8.80
C PRO A 161 -12.46 52.86 -9.14
N THR A 162 -13.27 53.13 -10.17
CA THR A 162 -14.50 52.36 -10.45
C THR A 162 -14.35 51.35 -11.59
N THR A 163 -13.20 51.28 -12.28
CA THR A 163 -13.05 50.35 -13.41
C THR A 163 -12.38 49.04 -12.97
N ILE A 164 -13.16 47.96 -12.90
CA ILE A 164 -12.65 46.58 -12.74
C ILE A 164 -11.77 46.25 -13.95
N ARG A 165 -10.43 46.35 -13.81
CA ARG A 165 -9.46 45.86 -14.79
C ARG A 165 -9.35 44.34 -14.72
N GLN A 166 -10.40 43.63 -15.12
CA GLN A 166 -10.23 42.27 -15.60
C GLN A 166 -10.15 42.35 -17.12
N GLN A 167 -8.94 42.21 -17.67
CA GLN A 167 -8.85 41.87 -19.09
C GLN A 167 -9.63 40.57 -19.29
N PRO A 168 -10.57 40.51 -20.26
CA PRO A 168 -11.28 39.27 -20.54
C PRO A 168 -10.24 38.18 -20.84
N ASN A 169 -10.49 36.95 -20.38
CA ASN A 169 -9.56 35.82 -20.55
C ASN A 169 -9.11 35.59 -22.00
N SER A 170 -9.82 36.16 -22.99
CA SER A 170 -9.46 36.16 -24.40
C SER A 170 -8.18 36.94 -24.74
N ALA A 171 -7.75 37.91 -23.92
CA ALA A 171 -6.59 38.75 -24.18
C ALA A 171 -5.27 38.25 -23.56
N ARG A 172 -5.30 37.19 -22.73
CA ARG A 172 -4.08 36.64 -22.12
C ARG A 172 -3.34 35.75 -23.11
N GLU A 173 -2.14 36.19 -23.50
CA GLU A 173 -1.29 35.45 -24.43
C GLU A 173 -0.86 34.09 -23.86
N ALA A 174 -0.83 33.07 -24.72
CA ALA A 174 -0.37 31.73 -24.37
C ALA A 174 1.17 31.72 -24.23
N ILE A 175 1.68 31.14 -23.14
CA ILE A 175 3.12 31.03 -22.91
C ILE A 175 3.66 29.92 -23.81
N THR A 176 4.70 30.23 -24.60
CA THR A 176 5.40 29.24 -25.42
C THR A 176 6.68 28.78 -24.72
N LEU A 177 6.73 27.49 -24.34
CA LEU A 177 7.92 26.86 -23.80
C LEU A 177 8.90 26.53 -24.93
N LYS A 178 10.16 26.96 -24.78
CA LYS A 178 11.25 26.62 -25.69
C LYS A 178 11.50 25.11 -25.72
N PRO A 179 11.91 24.53 -26.87
CA PRO A 179 12.18 23.11 -26.98
C PRO A 179 13.34 22.69 -26.07
N THR A 180 13.19 21.53 -25.42
CA THR A 180 14.19 20.92 -24.55
C THR A 180 14.46 19.48 -24.99
N LYS A 181 15.51 18.82 -24.47
CA LYS A 181 15.85 17.44 -24.84
C LYS A 181 14.68 16.45 -24.62
N SER A 182 13.82 16.68 -23.63
CA SER A 182 12.64 15.86 -23.34
C SER A 182 11.38 16.28 -24.11
N ASN A 183 11.33 17.52 -24.61
CA ASN A 183 10.24 18.06 -25.40
C ASN A 183 10.80 18.85 -26.60
N PRO A 184 11.17 18.17 -27.69
CA PRO A 184 11.92 18.77 -28.78
C PRO A 184 11.11 19.75 -29.65
N LEU A 185 9.78 19.77 -29.52
CA LEU A 185 8.88 20.58 -30.35
C LEU A 185 8.45 21.89 -29.68
N GLY A 186 8.80 22.10 -28.40
CA GLY A 186 8.24 23.20 -27.60
C GLY A 186 6.75 22.97 -27.32
N GLN A 187 6.18 23.71 -26.38
CA GLN A 187 4.79 23.53 -25.95
C GLN A 187 4.13 24.89 -25.74
N LYS A 188 2.96 25.10 -26.37
CA LYS A 188 2.13 26.30 -26.20
C LYS A 188 1.10 26.06 -25.11
N LEU A 189 1.21 26.76 -23.98
CA LEU A 189 0.33 26.58 -22.82
C LEU A 189 -0.71 27.69 -22.75
N SER A 190 -1.98 27.32 -22.63
CA SER A 190 -3.09 28.24 -22.37
C SER A 190 -3.55 28.16 -20.92
N LEU A 191 -4.04 29.27 -20.37
CA LEU A 191 -4.49 29.37 -18.98
C LEU A 191 -5.97 28.98 -18.87
N LYS A 192 -6.32 28.09 -17.94
CA LYS A 192 -7.73 27.81 -17.58
C LYS A 192 -8.23 28.81 -16.52
N PRO A 193 -9.53 29.17 -16.50
CA PRO A 193 -10.10 29.91 -15.36
C PRO A 193 -9.85 29.13 -14.06
N GLY A 194 -9.10 29.71 -13.11
CA GLY A 194 -8.67 29.04 -11.87
C GLY A 194 -7.18 28.70 -11.75
N TYR A 195 -6.29 29.38 -12.48
CA TYR A 195 -4.82 29.40 -12.24
C TYR A 195 -4.05 28.09 -12.51
N GLN A 196 -4.39 27.35 -13.58
CA GLN A 196 -3.50 26.29 -14.05
C GLN A 196 -3.28 26.37 -15.57
N TYR A 197 -2.01 26.38 -15.99
CA TYR A 197 -1.61 26.27 -17.38
C TYR A 197 -1.76 24.81 -17.86
N ARG A 198 -2.35 24.61 -19.04
CA ARG A 198 -2.43 23.29 -19.70
C ARG A 198 -2.27 23.38 -21.22
N LEU A 199 -1.90 22.25 -21.81
CA LEU A 199 -2.01 22.04 -23.25
C LEU A 199 -3.47 21.81 -23.65
N SER A 200 -3.84 22.23 -24.86
CA SER A 200 -5.15 21.93 -25.41
C SER A 200 -5.26 20.43 -25.69
N ASN A 201 -6.33 19.75 -25.24
CA ASN A 201 -6.49 18.30 -25.45
C ASN A 201 -6.41 17.88 -26.92
N TRP A 202 -6.87 18.74 -27.84
CA TRP A 202 -6.74 18.53 -29.29
C TRP A 202 -5.29 18.54 -29.78
N GLU A 203 -4.46 19.39 -29.19
CA GLU A 203 -3.02 19.41 -29.50
C GLU A 203 -2.34 18.16 -28.96
N ILE A 204 -2.72 17.69 -27.77
CA ILE A 204 -2.24 16.42 -27.19
C ILE A 204 -2.53 15.24 -28.13
N GLY A 205 -3.73 15.17 -28.70
CA GLY A 205 -4.13 14.08 -29.60
C GLY A 205 -3.35 14.03 -30.92
N ARG A 206 -2.84 15.17 -31.40
CA ARG A 206 -2.07 15.27 -32.66
C ARG A 206 -0.55 15.32 -32.48
N LEU A 207 -0.07 15.19 -31.24
CA LEU A 207 1.36 15.02 -30.97
C LEU A 207 2.00 13.83 -31.71
N PRO A 208 1.35 12.65 -31.81
CA PRO A 208 1.92 11.50 -32.52
C PRO A 208 2.14 11.81 -34.01
N GLU A 209 1.12 12.36 -34.69
CA GLU A 209 1.19 12.71 -36.11
C GLU A 209 2.27 13.76 -36.40
N ARG A 210 2.42 14.76 -35.51
CA ARG A 210 3.47 15.79 -35.65
C ARG A 210 4.87 15.24 -35.39
N GLN A 211 5.02 14.32 -34.44
CA GLN A 211 6.30 13.64 -34.20
C GLN A 211 6.67 12.74 -35.38
N GLU A 212 5.70 12.02 -35.95
CA GLU A 212 5.89 11.22 -37.16
C GLU A 212 6.26 12.08 -38.37
N ALA A 213 5.58 13.22 -38.56
CA ALA A 213 5.92 14.17 -39.61
C ALA A 213 7.33 14.77 -39.42
N ALA A 214 7.70 15.13 -38.18
CA ALA A 214 9.03 15.64 -37.87
C ALA A 214 10.13 14.57 -38.02
N ALA A 215 9.86 13.31 -37.67
CA ALA A 215 10.76 12.18 -37.87
C ALA A 215 10.94 11.88 -39.37
N ARG A 216 9.87 12.01 -40.17
CA ARG A 216 9.90 11.86 -41.63
C ARG A 216 10.69 12.99 -42.30
N ALA A 217 10.53 14.23 -41.83
CA ALA A 217 11.32 15.38 -42.30
C ALA A 217 12.83 15.25 -41.97
N LYS A 218 13.16 14.51 -40.91
CA LYS A 218 14.56 14.18 -40.54
C LYS A 218 15.12 12.92 -41.22
N GLY A 219 14.37 12.29 -42.14
CA GLY A 219 14.84 11.12 -42.89
C GLY A 219 14.99 9.83 -42.07
N MET A 220 14.39 9.74 -40.87
CA MET A 220 14.49 8.53 -40.04
C MET A 220 13.73 7.34 -40.63
N THR A 221 14.38 6.17 -40.60
CA THR A 221 13.80 4.90 -41.07
C THR A 221 12.72 4.41 -40.09
N THR A 222 11.76 3.61 -40.56
CA THR A 222 10.57 3.20 -39.79
C THR A 222 10.91 2.47 -38.49
N GLN A 223 12.06 1.79 -38.41
CA GLN A 223 12.51 1.10 -37.19
C GLN A 223 12.97 2.05 -36.08
N GLU A 224 13.36 3.29 -36.42
CA GLU A 224 13.81 4.32 -35.47
C GLU A 224 12.65 5.15 -34.89
N ARG A 225 11.41 4.96 -35.38
CA ARG A 225 10.24 5.78 -35.01
C ARG A 225 9.52 5.33 -33.74
N LEU A 226 9.75 4.12 -33.26
CA LEU A 226 9.09 3.62 -32.05
C LEU A 226 9.89 3.97 -30.79
N PRO A 227 9.25 4.50 -29.72
CA PRO A 227 9.96 4.76 -28.48
C PRO A 227 10.46 3.44 -27.88
N SER A 228 11.78 3.31 -27.75
CA SER A 228 12.48 2.24 -27.06
C SER A 228 12.14 2.28 -25.56
N GLY A 229 10.98 1.72 -25.20
CA GLY A 229 10.44 1.93 -23.86
C GLY A 229 9.35 0.94 -23.49
N ARG A 230 9.59 -0.37 -23.65
CA ARG A 230 8.95 -1.46 -22.89
C ARG A 230 9.67 -2.80 -23.15
N SER A 231 10.88 -2.93 -22.62
CA SER A 231 11.48 -4.24 -22.34
C SER A 231 12.11 -4.18 -20.96
N ALA A 232 11.26 -4.18 -19.93
CA ALA A 232 11.69 -4.44 -18.57
C ALA A 232 11.66 -5.95 -18.35
N LYS A 233 12.80 -6.62 -18.53
CA LYS A 233 13.05 -7.93 -17.91
C LYS A 233 12.84 -7.75 -16.40
N ARG A 234 11.80 -8.36 -15.85
CA ARG A 234 11.57 -8.40 -14.40
C ARG A 234 12.68 -9.24 -13.76
N PRO A 235 13.38 -8.76 -12.71
CA PRO A 235 14.21 -9.64 -11.90
C PRO A 235 13.30 -10.59 -11.11
N ARG A 236 13.67 -11.87 -11.11
CA ARG A 236 13.08 -12.88 -10.23
C ARG A 236 13.65 -12.68 -8.83
N TYR A 237 12.78 -12.51 -7.85
CA TYR A 237 13.00 -12.89 -6.46
C TYR A 237 11.82 -13.76 -6.05
#